data_AF-A0A7W2A7Y4-F1
#
_entry.id   AF-A0A7W2A7Y4-F1
#
_cell.length_a   1.000
_cell.length_b   1.000
_cell.length_c   1.000
_cell.angle_alpha   90.00
_cell.angle_beta   90.00
_cell.angle_gamma   90.00
#
_symmetry.space_group_name_H-M   'P 1'
#
loop_
_entity.id
_entity.type
_entity.pdbx_description
1 polymer ?
#
loop_
_entity_poly.entity_id
_entity_poly.type
_entity_poly.pdbx_seq_one_letter_code
_entity_poly.pdbx_strand_id
1 'polypeptide(L)'
;MKIIYQRIFAIIIMCIPGILAIYGWTVMRDILFDYLAGQGFALLSFLGALVLFLLGLSIIGGFIFHRDKKRNKIQPRLLGKKEDPDKVRKPGF
;
A
#
# COMPACT_ATOMS: atom_id res chain seq x y z
N MET A 1 20.16 -4.54 -20.67
CA MET A 1 20.47 -4.26 -19.25
C MET A 1 19.72 -3.06 -18.64
N LYS A 2 19.19 -2.10 -19.42
CA LYS A 2 18.43 -0.92 -18.92
C LYS A 2 17.19 -1.22 -18.06
N ILE A 3 16.50 -2.34 -18.28
CA ILE A 3 15.21 -2.67 -17.62
C ILE A 3 15.37 -3.06 -16.13
N ILE A 4 16.53 -3.60 -15.75
CA ILE A 4 16.79 -4.02 -14.35
C ILE A 4 17.01 -2.80 -13.46
N TYR A 5 17.84 -1.85 -13.89
CA TYR A 5 18.09 -0.61 -13.14
C TYR A 5 16.81 0.21 -12.91
N GLN A 6 15.95 0.32 -13.92
CA GLN A 6 14.67 1.03 -13.79
C GLN A 6 13.76 0.40 -12.73
N ARG A 7 13.77 -0.94 -12.60
CA ARG A 7 12.98 -1.65 -11.59
C ARG A 7 13.52 -1.47 -10.18
N ILE A 8 14.84 -1.45 -10.03
CA ILE A 8 15.50 -1.20 -8.74
C ILE A 8 15.21 0.24 -8.28
N PHE A 9 15.36 1.23 -9.17
CA PHE A 9 15.01 2.62 -8.86
C PHE A 9 13.55 2.80 -8.45
N ALA A 10 12.61 2.14 -9.14
CA ALA A 10 11.20 2.19 -8.77
C ALA A 10 10.94 1.62 -7.35
N ILE A 11 11.68 0.58 -6.95
CA ILE A 11 11.58 -0.01 -5.61
C ILE A 11 12.21 0.92 -4.55
N ILE A 12 13.32 1.58 -4.87
CA ILE A 12 13.95 2.55 -3.96
C ILE A 12 13.05 3.76 -3.75
N ILE A 13 12.43 4.29 -4.82
CA ILE A 13 11.46 5.40 -4.72
C ILE A 13 10.24 4.99 -3.88
N MET A 14 9.81 3.73 -3.99
CA MET A 14 8.76 3.14 -3.14
C MET A 14 9.13 3.06 -1.65
N CYS A 15 10.41 3.01 -1.28
CA CYS A 15 10.80 3.00 0.13
C CYS A 15 10.46 4.30 0.86
N ILE A 16 10.42 5.44 0.15
CA ILE A 16 10.12 6.75 0.73
C ILE A 16 8.74 6.77 1.43
N PRO A 17 7.62 6.43 0.76
CA PRO A 17 6.33 6.33 1.43
C PRO A 17 6.28 5.19 2.47
N GLY A 18 7.13 4.15 2.34
CA GLY A 18 7.29 3.11 3.35
C GLY A 18 7.85 3.64 4.67
N ILE A 19 8.90 4.45 4.60
CA ILE A 19 9.48 5.09 5.78
C ILE A 19 8.49 6.05 6.43
N LEU A 20 7.74 6.83 5.62
CA LEU A 20 6.68 7.71 6.12
C LEU A 20 5.57 6.93 6.84
N ALA A 21 5.18 5.75 6.35
CA ALA A 21 4.23 4.90 7.03
C ALA A 21 4.78 4.41 8.38
N ILE A 22 6.02 3.91 8.42
CA ILE A 22 6.65 3.45 9.67
C ILE A 22 6.73 4.61 10.69
N TYR A 23 7.06 5.81 10.23
CA TYR A 23 7.08 7.01 11.06
C TYR A 23 5.69 7.34 11.62
N GLY A 24 4.65 7.34 10.79
CA GLY A 24 3.27 7.55 11.22
C GLY A 24 2.81 6.52 12.27
N TRP A 25 3.14 5.24 12.06
CA TRP A 25 2.88 4.18 13.04
C TRP A 25 3.60 4.39 14.37
N THR A 26 4.85 4.85 14.32
CA THR A 26 5.66 5.10 15.52
C THR A 26 5.02 6.19 16.38
N VAL A 27 4.60 7.29 15.75
CA VAL A 27 3.90 8.40 16.43
C VAL A 27 2.57 7.94 17.04
N MET A 28 1.80 7.09 16.36
CA MET A 28 0.57 6.53 16.95
C MET A 28 0.85 5.75 18.22
N ARG A 29 1.87 4.89 18.17
CA ARG A 29 2.25 4.03 19.29
C ARG A 29 2.70 4.86 20.47
N ASP A 30 3.49 5.90 20.23
CA ASP A 30 3.97 6.79 21.27
C ASP A 30 2.79 7.55 21.93
N ILE A 31 1.82 8.04 21.15
CA ILE A 31 0.59 8.67 21.70
C ILE A 31 -0.25 7.68 22.52
N LEU A 32 -0.32 6.41 22.10
CA LEU A 32 -1.01 5.36 22.88
C LEU A 32 -0.30 5.11 24.21
N PHE A 33 1.04 5.09 24.22
CA PHE A 33 1.82 4.95 25.45
C PHE A 33 1.67 6.16 26.37
N ASP A 34 1.68 7.38 25.82
CA ASP A 34 1.44 8.60 26.60
C ASP A 34 0.06 8.57 27.26
N TYR A 35 -0.97 8.11 26.54
CA TYR A 35 -2.31 7.92 27.08
C TYR A 35 -2.35 6.89 28.21
N LEU A 36 -1.66 5.76 28.06
CA LEU A 36 -1.55 4.73 29.10
C LEU A 36 -0.75 5.22 30.32
N ALA A 37 0.21 6.12 30.11
CA ALA A 37 1.02 6.74 31.16
C ALA A 37 0.25 7.86 31.93
N GLY A 38 -1.01 8.11 31.58
CA GLY A 38 -1.85 9.12 32.22
C GLY A 38 -1.70 10.53 31.66
N GLN A 39 -0.98 10.70 30.55
CA GLN A 39 -0.98 11.96 29.80
C GLN A 39 -2.25 12.04 28.92
N GLY A 40 -2.75 13.26 28.68
CA GLY A 40 -3.99 13.48 27.93
C GLY A 40 -3.93 12.94 26.49
N PHE A 41 -5.06 12.44 25.98
CA PHE A 41 -5.11 11.87 24.62
C PHE A 41 -4.98 12.97 23.56
N ALA A 42 -3.86 12.98 22.84
CA ALA A 42 -3.61 13.90 21.73
C ALA A 42 -4.34 13.46 20.45
N LEU A 43 -5.67 13.58 20.47
CA LEU A 43 -6.57 13.11 19.40
C LEU A 43 -6.22 13.72 18.03
N LEU A 44 -5.84 15.00 17.98
CA LEU A 44 -5.45 15.69 16.74
C LEU A 44 -4.15 15.13 16.15
N SER A 45 -3.13 14.92 16.99
CA SER A 45 -1.85 14.32 16.58
C SER A 45 -2.02 12.87 16.16
N PHE A 46 -2.89 12.11 16.85
CA PHE A 46 -3.22 10.74 16.49
C PHE A 46 -3.89 10.65 15.13
N LEU A 47 -4.89 11.51 14.87
CA LEU A 47 -5.58 11.55 13.58
C LEU A 47 -4.64 11.97 12.45
N GLY A 48 -3.75 12.94 12.70
CA GLY A 48 -2.71 13.34 11.76
C GLY A 48 -1.75 12.19 11.41
N ALA A 49 -1.26 11.48 12.44
CA ALA A 49 -0.43 10.29 12.26
C ALA A 49 -1.17 9.17 11.51
N LEU A 50 -2.47 9.02 11.76
CA LEU A 50 -3.35 8.07 11.07
C LEU A 50 -3.54 8.36 9.60
N VAL A 51 -3.76 9.61 9.25
CA VAL A 51 -3.82 10.02 7.85
C VAL A 51 -2.46 9.80 7.18
N LEU A 52 -1.35 10.16 7.84
CA LEU A 52 0.00 9.97 7.29
C LEU A 52 0.32 8.49 7.04
N PHE A 53 -0.02 7.63 8.01
CA PHE A 53 0.15 6.18 7.91
C PHE A 53 -0.69 5.58 6.78
N LEU A 54 -1.99 5.92 6.71
CA LEU A 54 -2.90 5.45 5.67
C LEU A 54 -2.47 5.94 4.29
N LEU A 55 -1.98 7.18 4.17
CA LEU A 55 -1.42 7.70 2.93
C LEU A 55 -0.22 6.88 2.48
N GLY A 56 0.76 6.65 3.37
CA GLY A 56 1.91 5.79 3.07
C GLY A 56 1.50 4.38 2.64
N LEU A 57 0.56 3.77 3.37
CA LEU A 57 0.06 2.42 3.08
C LEU A 57 -0.71 2.35 1.75
N SER A 58 -1.54 3.35 1.46
CA SER A 58 -2.34 3.42 0.23
C SER A 58 -1.47 3.57 -1.02
N ILE A 59 -0.39 4.36 -0.95
CA ILE A 59 0.57 4.52 -2.05
C ILE A 59 1.29 3.19 -2.33
N ILE A 60 1.76 2.52 -1.28
CA ILE A 60 2.46 1.23 -1.38
C ILE A 60 1.51 0.14 -1.90
N GLY A 61 0.34 -0.01 -1.27
CA GLY A 61 -0.68 -0.98 -1.64
C GLY A 61 -1.17 -0.78 -3.07
N GLY A 62 -1.45 0.47 -3.46
CA GLY A 62 -1.87 0.83 -4.82
C GLY A 62 -0.82 0.49 -5.88
N PHE A 63 0.45 0.76 -5.62
CA PHE A 63 1.52 0.38 -6.54
C PHE A 63 1.74 -1.12 -6.62
N ILE A 64 1.72 -1.84 -5.49
CA ILE A 64 1.83 -3.30 -5.48
C ILE A 64 0.69 -3.90 -6.31
N PHE A 65 -0.54 -3.44 -6.10
CA PHE A 65 -1.71 -3.89 -6.85
C PHE A 65 -1.59 -3.61 -8.36
N HIS A 66 -1.21 -2.38 -8.75
CA HIS A 66 -1.01 -2.04 -10.16
C HIS A 66 0.12 -2.85 -10.81
N ARG A 67 1.20 -3.10 -10.07
CA ARG A 67 2.35 -3.88 -10.53
C ARG A 67 1.99 -5.35 -10.69
N ASP A 68 1.23 -5.91 -9.75
CA ASP A 68 0.84 -7.32 -9.78
C ASP A 68 -0.25 -7.58 -10.83
N LYS A 69 -1.13 -6.60 -11.08
CA LYS A 69 -2.07 -6.60 -12.22
C LYS A 69 -1.36 -6.82 -13.55
N LYS A 70 -0.25 -6.12 -13.79
CA LYS A 70 0.54 -6.29 -15.04
C LYS A 70 1.22 -7.66 -15.17
N ARG A 71 1.30 -8.46 -14.12
CA ARG A 71 1.98 -9.77 -14.12
C ARG A 71 1.01 -10.96 -14.19
N ASN A 72 -0.30 -10.74 -14.31
CA ASN A 72 -1.32 -11.79 -14.35
C ASN A 72 -1.21 -12.79 -13.18
N LYS A 73 -0.74 -12.33 -12.00
CA LYS A 73 -0.65 -13.15 -10.78
C LYS A 73 -1.79 -12.92 -9.79
N ILE A 74 -2.68 -11.99 -10.10
CA ILE A 74 -3.94 -11.79 -9.38
C ILE A 74 -4.93 -12.89 -9.74
N GLN A 75 -5.68 -13.36 -8.74
CA GLN A 75 -6.71 -14.38 -8.96
C GLN A 75 -7.74 -13.90 -10.00
N PRO A 76 -8.23 -14.77 -10.91
CA PRO A 76 -9.20 -14.41 -11.96
C PRO A 76 -10.50 -13.81 -11.42
N ARG A 77 -10.81 -14.03 -10.13
CA ARG A 77 -11.96 -13.42 -9.43
C ARG A 77 -11.80 -11.91 -9.17
N LEU A 78 -10.57 -11.40 -9.20
CA LEU A 78 -10.22 -9.99 -9.01
C LEU A 78 -9.93 -9.27 -10.33
N LEU A 79 -9.80 -10.00 -11.45
CA LEU A 79 -9.72 -9.42 -12.78
C LEU A 79 -11.11 -8.97 -13.22
N GLY A 80 -11.22 -7.74 -13.73
CA GLY A 80 -12.45 -7.27 -14.35
C GLY A 80 -12.84 -8.18 -15.50
N LYS A 81 -14.15 -8.36 -15.73
CA LYS A 81 -14.78 -9.31 -16.70
C LYS A 81 -14.19 -9.31 -18.12
N LYS A 82 -13.40 -8.30 -18.51
CA LYS A 82 -12.72 -8.18 -19.82
C LYS A 82 -11.32 -8.82 -19.87
N GLU A 83 -10.68 -9.09 -18.73
CA GLU A 83 -9.29 -9.54 -18.65
C GLU A 83 -9.16 -11.02 -18.20
N ASP A 84 -10.27 -11.69 -17.90
CA ASP A 84 -10.30 -13.10 -17.47
C ASP A 84 -9.99 -14.05 -18.65
N PRO A 85 -8.80 -14.71 -18.68
CA PRO A 85 -8.42 -15.61 -19.77
C PRO A 85 -9.31 -16.86 -19.86
N ASP A 86 -10.00 -17.25 -18.78
CA ASP A 86 -10.94 -18.37 -18.78
C ASP A 86 -12.28 -18.00 -19.43
N LYS A 87 -12.70 -16.73 -19.37
CA LYS A 87 -13.91 -16.26 -20.07
C LYS A 87 -13.67 -16.02 -21.56
N VAL A 88 -12.47 -15.61 -21.97
CA VAL A 88 -12.11 -15.48 -23.39
C VAL A 88 -12.10 -16.86 -24.09
N ARG A 89 -11.81 -17.94 -23.35
CA ARG A 89 -11.74 -19.31 -23.88
C ARG A 89 -13.07 -20.04 -23.97
N LYS A 90 -14.15 -19.52 -23.40
CA LYS A 90 -15.49 -20.09 -23.58
C LYS A 90 -16.18 -19.31 -24.69
N PRO A 91 -16.09 -19.73 -25.98
CA PRO A 91 -17.03 -19.24 -26.96
C PRO A 91 -18.43 -19.52 -26.42
N GLY A 92 -19.29 -18.51 -26.48
CA GLY A 92 -20.66 -18.62 -26.00
C GLY A 92 -21.31 -19.88 -26.54
N PHE A 93 -22.07 -20.55 -25.67
CA PHE A 93 -23.36 -21.04 -26.12
C PHE A 93 -24.24 -19.82 -26.40
#